data_AF-A0A935VSP9-F1
#
_entry.id   AF-A0A935VSP9-F1
#
_cell.length_a   1.000
_cell.length_b   1.000
_cell.length_c   1.000
_cell.angle_alpha   90.00
_cell.angle_beta   90.00
_cell.angle_gamma   90.00
#
_symmetry.space_group_name_H-M   'P 1'
#
loop_
_entity.id
_entity.type
_entity.pdbx_description
1 polymer ?
#
loop_
_entity_poly.entity_id
_entity_poly.type
_entity_poly.pdbx_seq_one_letter_code
_entity_poly.pdbx_strand_id
1 'polypeptide(L)'
;MVRIRLRREGRKKNPMYRIVVADSRSPREGRFIEIIGTYQPRKTEGGVELKQDRANYWLDVGAQPSDTVRSILRRAGLLKARHEARLASKLQAAAVPLAEGEKSAE
;
A
#
# COMPACT_ATOMS: atom_id res chain seq x y z
N MET A 1 -16.90 -1.06 -3.00
CA MET A 1 -15.61 -0.33 -2.89
C MET A 1 -14.47 -1.33 -2.96
N VAL A 2 -13.36 -1.02 -3.62
CA VAL A 2 -12.18 -1.90 -3.62
C VAL A 2 -11.45 -1.79 -2.29
N ARG A 3 -11.22 -2.93 -1.64
CA ARG A 3 -10.54 -3.03 -0.35
C ARG A 3 -9.35 -3.98 -0.43
N ILE A 4 -8.30 -3.64 0.30
CA ILE A 4 -7.17 -4.53 0.56
C ILE A 4 -7.43 -5.23 1.91
N ARG A 5 -7.64 -6.54 1.85
CA ARG A 5 -8.07 -7.35 3.00
C ARG A 5 -7.29 -8.66 3.09
N LEU A 6 -7.33 -9.27 4.27
CA LEU A 6 -6.77 -10.60 4.50
C LEU A 6 -7.80 -11.67 4.12
N ARG A 7 -7.36 -12.60 3.30
CA ARG A 7 -8.05 -13.86 3.02
C ARG A 7 -7.41 -14.96 3.86
N ARG A 8 -8.19 -15.77 4.57
CA ARG A 8 -7.64 -16.82 5.44
C ARG A 8 -7.46 -18.10 4.64
N GLU A 9 -6.21 -18.53 4.55
CA GLU A 9 -5.83 -19.85 4.08
C GLU A 9 -5.18 -20.65 5.22
N GLY A 10 -4.87 -21.91 4.94
CA GLY A 10 -4.18 -22.78 5.90
C GLY A 10 -5.11 -23.66 6.72
N ARG A 11 -4.52 -24.32 7.73
CA ARG A 11 -5.13 -25.43 8.44
C ARG A 11 -5.61 -25.01 9.83
N LYS A 12 -6.39 -25.89 10.48
CA LYS A 12 -6.71 -25.75 11.90
C LYS A 12 -5.41 -25.61 12.70
N LYS A 13 -5.36 -24.63 13.61
CA LYS A 13 -4.16 -24.25 14.39
C LYS A 13 -2.94 -23.81 13.56
N ASN A 14 -3.03 -23.61 12.25
CA ASN A 14 -1.95 -23.00 11.47
C ASN A 14 -2.52 -22.02 10.43
N PRO A 15 -2.88 -20.78 10.85
CA PRO A 15 -3.44 -19.79 9.95
C PRO A 15 -2.37 -19.19 9.05
N MET A 16 -2.68 -19.15 7.75
CA MET A 16 -1.95 -18.41 6.72
C MET A 16 -2.92 -17.34 6.19
N TYR A 17 -2.43 -16.16 5.85
CA TYR A 17 -3.26 -15.15 5.22
C TYR A 17 -2.67 -14.74 3.88
N ARG A 18 -3.53 -14.56 2.88
CA ARG A 18 -3.17 -13.85 1.65
C ARG A 18 -3.66 -12.42 1.73
N ILE A 19 -2.81 -11.48 1.34
CA ILE A 19 -3.18 -10.07 1.20
C ILE A 19 -3.77 -9.93 -0.20
N VAL A 20 -5.09 -9.69 -0.26
CA VAL A 20 -5.85 -9.67 -1.51
C VAL A 20 -6.55 -8.34 -1.70
N VAL A 21 -6.67 -7.95 -2.97
CA VAL A 21 -7.47 -6.81 -3.42
C VAL A 21 -8.81 -7.37 -3.91
N ALA A 22 -9.92 -6.91 -3.32
CA ALA A 22 -11.24 -7.39 -3.66
C ALA A 22 -12.31 -6.30 -3.51
N ASP A 23 -13.45 -6.46 -4.16
CA ASP A 23 -14.64 -5.65 -3.86
C ASP A 23 -15.14 -5.99 -2.44
N SER A 24 -15.53 -4.97 -1.68
CA SER A 24 -16.13 -5.06 -0.36
C SER A 24 -17.34 -6.01 -0.30
N ARG A 25 -18.11 -6.13 -1.40
CA ARG A 25 -19.30 -6.99 -1.48
C ARG A 25 -18.95 -8.48 -1.63
N SER A 26 -17.75 -8.81 -2.08
CA SER A 26 -17.34 -10.21 -2.25
C SER A 26 -17.15 -10.89 -0.89
N PRO A 27 -17.52 -12.18 -0.74
CA PRO A 27 -17.28 -12.91 0.51
C PRO A 27 -15.78 -13.05 0.79
N ARG A 28 -15.40 -13.24 2.07
CA ARG A 28 -13.99 -13.22 2.51
C ARG A 28 -13.09 -14.16 1.71
N GLU A 29 -13.58 -15.38 1.48
CA GLU A 29 -12.86 -16.45 0.79
C GLU A 29 -13.24 -16.62 -0.69
N GLY A 30 -14.03 -15.71 -1.26
CA GLY A 30 -14.51 -15.82 -2.63
C GLY A 30 -13.69 -15.03 -3.64
N ARG A 31 -14.39 -14.48 -4.65
CA ARG A 31 -13.77 -13.77 -5.77
C ARG A 31 -12.97 -12.56 -5.31
N PHE A 32 -11.73 -12.48 -5.77
CA PHE A 32 -10.81 -11.35 -5.60
C PHE A 32 -10.30 -10.91 -6.98
N ILE A 33 -9.68 -9.73 -7.02
CA ILE A 33 -9.09 -9.14 -8.23
C ILE A 33 -7.65 -9.62 -8.38
N GLU A 34 -6.84 -9.40 -7.34
CA GLU A 34 -5.40 -9.71 -7.35
C GLU A 34 -4.89 -10.10 -5.95
N ILE A 35 -3.85 -10.95 -5.91
CA ILE A 35 -3.09 -11.27 -4.70
C ILE A 35 -1.80 -10.44 -4.71
N ILE A 36 -1.64 -9.57 -3.71
CA ILE A 36 -0.49 -8.67 -3.61
C ILE A 36 0.58 -9.15 -2.61
N GLY A 37 0.26 -10.15 -1.78
CA GLY A 37 1.20 -10.68 -0.81
C GLY A 37 0.66 -11.80 0.08
N THR A 38 1.48 -12.22 1.03
CA THR A 38 1.18 -13.24 2.03
C THR A 38 1.55 -12.74 3.43
N TYR A 39 0.86 -13.27 4.43
CA TYR A 39 1.08 -12.97 5.84
C TYR A 39 0.94 -14.23 6.69
N GLN A 40 2.01 -14.59 7.38
CA GLN A 40 2.14 -15.72 8.29
C GLN A 40 2.37 -15.20 9.71
N PRO A 41 1.34 -15.12 10.57
CA PRO A 41 1.51 -14.59 11.93
C PRO A 41 2.33 -15.49 12.85
N ARG A 42 2.43 -16.79 12.55
CA ARG A 42 3.16 -17.77 13.39
C ARG A 42 4.64 -17.89 13.02
N LYS A 43 5.07 -17.30 11.91
CA LYS A 43 6.47 -17.36 11.48
C LYS A 43 7.25 -16.26 12.20
N THR A 44 8.27 -16.65 12.95
CA THR A 44 9.09 -15.74 13.78
C THR A 44 9.85 -14.72 12.95
N GLU A 45 10.34 -15.12 11.77
CA GLU A 45 11.13 -14.28 10.86
C GLU A 45 10.48 -14.18 9.48
N GLY A 46 10.42 -12.98 8.90
CA GLY A 46 9.99 -12.80 7.51
C GLY A 46 8.59 -13.33 7.20
N GLY A 47 7.65 -13.21 8.15
CA GLY A 47 6.26 -13.66 7.99
C GLY A 47 5.40 -12.79 7.08
N VAL A 48 5.97 -11.82 6.35
CA VAL A 48 5.26 -10.93 5.43
C VAL A 48 6.02 -10.91 4.12
N GLU A 49 5.35 -11.29 3.04
CA GLU A 49 5.86 -11.12 1.68
C GLU A 49 4.89 -10.21 0.92
N LEU A 50 5.40 -9.13 0.34
CA LEU A 50 4.57 -8.13 -0.33
C LEU A 50 5.21 -7.69 -1.64
N LYS A 51 4.40 -7.67 -2.71
CA LYS A 51 4.75 -7.04 -3.99
C LYS A 51 4.55 -5.53 -3.87
N GLN A 52 5.62 -4.80 -3.59
CA GLN A 52 5.57 -3.36 -3.30
C GLN A 52 4.98 -2.55 -4.46
N ASP A 53 5.35 -2.85 -5.70
CA ASP A 53 4.88 -2.12 -6.88
C ASP A 53 3.35 -2.19 -7.03
N ARG A 54 2.80 -3.39 -6.87
CA ARG A 54 1.35 -3.62 -6.96
C ARG A 54 0.61 -3.00 -5.78
N ALA A 55 1.18 -3.08 -4.58
CA ALA A 55 0.60 -2.44 -3.40
C ALA A 55 0.53 -0.91 -3.57
N ASN A 56 1.58 -0.28 -4.11
CA ASN A 56 1.58 1.15 -4.41
C ASN A 56 0.53 1.51 -5.45
N TYR A 57 0.47 0.78 -6.56
CA TYR A 57 -0.53 0.98 -7.61
C TYR A 57 -1.96 0.97 -7.05
N TRP A 58 -2.32 -0.04 -6.26
CA TRP A 58 -3.68 -0.14 -5.72
C TRP A 58 -4.00 0.96 -4.71
N LEU A 59 -3.01 1.42 -3.94
CA LEU A 59 -3.17 2.58 -3.06
C LEU A 59 -3.28 3.91 -3.84
N ASP A 60 -2.76 4.00 -5.06
CA ASP A 60 -2.93 5.16 -5.96
C ASP A 60 -4.31 5.18 -6.62
N VAL A 61 -4.82 4.00 -7.01
CA VAL A 61 -6.19 3.82 -7.53
C VAL A 61 -7.25 4.05 -6.44
N GLY A 62 -6.85 4.19 -5.17
CA GLY A 62 -7.75 4.51 -4.05
C GLY A 62 -8.30 3.30 -3.31
N ALA A 63 -7.68 2.12 -3.47
CA ALA A 63 -8.05 0.94 -2.69
C ALA A 63 -7.80 1.19 -1.19
N GLN A 64 -8.80 0.89 -0.36
CA GLN A 64 -8.70 1.13 1.08
C GLN A 64 -8.21 -0.11 1.82
N PRO A 65 -7.08 -0.04 2.56
CA PRO A 65 -6.63 -1.15 3.39
C PRO A 65 -7.46 -1.26 4.67
N SER A 66 -7.71 -2.50 5.09
CA SER A 66 -8.20 -2.82 6.45
C SER A 66 -7.15 -2.51 7.52
N ASP A 67 -7.55 -2.42 8.79
CA ASP A 67 -6.67 -1.97 9.87
C ASP A 67 -5.43 -2.86 10.06
N THR A 68 -5.60 -4.19 10.04
CA THR A 68 -4.47 -5.12 10.13
C THR A 68 -3.55 -5.01 8.91
N VAL A 69 -4.12 -4.90 7.70
CA VAL A 69 -3.33 -4.72 6.48
C VAL A 69 -2.56 -3.40 6.53
N ARG A 70 -3.17 -2.33 7.03
CA ARG A 70 -2.50 -1.04 7.25
C ARG A 70 -1.30 -1.19 8.18
N SER A 71 -1.44 -1.92 9.29
CA SER A 71 -0.33 -2.22 10.20
C SER A 71 0.78 -3.03 9.53
N ILE A 72 0.43 -4.01 8.69
CA ILE A 72 1.42 -4.78 7.90
C ILE A 72 2.17 -3.87 6.92
N LEU A 73 1.46 -3.01 6.18
CA LEU A 73 2.07 -2.06 5.24
C LEU A 73 2.95 -1.02 5.95
N ARG A 74 2.59 -0.61 7.17
CA ARG A 74 3.45 0.25 8.01
C ARG A 74 4.74 -0.46 8.41
N ARG A 75 4.64 -1.71 8.88
CA ARG A 75 5.82 -2.52 9.25
C ARG A 75 6.73 -2.80 8.06
N ALA A 76 6.17 -2.93 6.87
CA ALA A 76 6.92 -3.08 5.62
C ALA A 76 7.57 -1.76 5.12
N GLY A 77 7.36 -0.62 5.78
CA GLY A 77 7.94 0.67 5.40
C GLY A 77 7.26 1.37 4.21
N LEU A 78 6.35 0.69 3.50
CA LEU A 78 5.73 1.19 2.27
C LEU A 78 4.93 2.49 2.48
N LEU A 79 4.16 2.57 3.58
CA LEU A 79 3.40 3.79 3.89
C LEU A 79 4.29 4.96 4.32
N LYS A 80 5.44 4.69 4.93
CA LYS A 80 6.40 5.72 5.32
C LYS A 80 7.05 6.33 4.07
N ALA A 81 7.59 5.48 3.20
CA ALA A 81 8.21 5.91 1.93
C ALA A 81 7.24 6.72 1.06
N ARG A 82 5.98 6.27 0.95
CA ARG A 82 4.93 7.00 0.21
C ARG A 82 4.64 8.38 0.81
N HIS A 83 4.61 8.49 2.14
CA HIS A 83 4.39 9.77 2.81
C HIS A 83 5.53 10.75 2.58
N GLU A 84 6.78 10.27 2.70
CA GLU A 84 7.99 11.07 2.45
C GLU A 84 8.05 11.57 1.00
N ALA A 85 7.75 10.71 0.02
CA ALA A 85 7.69 11.13 -1.39
C ALA A 85 6.61 12.21 -1.65
N ARG A 86 5.46 12.10 -0.96
CA ARG A 86 4.40 13.11 -1.05
C ARG A 86 4.79 14.43 -0.38
N LEU A 87 5.53 14.38 0.72
CA LEU A 87 6.07 15.59 1.36
C LEU A 87 7.12 16.26 0.48
N ALA A 88 8.05 15.49 -0.08
CA ALA A 88 9.10 16.01 -0.96
C ALA A 88 8.51 16.73 -2.18
N SER A 89 7.53 16.13 -2.87
CA SER A 89 6.83 16.77 -3.99
C SER A 89 6.06 18.03 -3.57
N LYS A 90 5.42 18.04 -2.40
CA LYS A 90 4.74 19.23 -1.88
C LYS A 90 5.71 20.36 -1.56
N LEU A 91 6.86 20.05 -0.95
CA LEU A 91 7.90 21.03 -0.65
C LEU A 91 8.50 21.61 -1.93
N GLN A 92 8.75 20.79 -2.95
CA GLN A 92 9.21 21.24 -4.26
C GLN A 92 8.17 22.13 -4.96
N ALA A 93 6.88 21.78 -4.89
CA ALA A 93 5.81 22.60 -5.46
C ALA A 93 5.59 23.93 -4.71
N ALA A 94 5.90 23.99 -3.42
CA ALA A 94 5.87 25.22 -2.64
C ALA A 94 7.11 26.10 -2.89
N ALA A 95 8.24 25.49 -3.28
CA ALA A 95 9.51 26.15 -3.58
C ALA A 95 9.64 26.58 -5.06
N VAL A 96 8.53 26.80 -5.79
CA VAL A 96 8.61 27.37 -7.14
C VAL A 96 9.41 28.68 -7.06
N PRO A 97 10.54 28.77 -7.78
CA PRO A 97 11.42 29.91 -7.70
C PRO A 97 10.68 31.15 -8.24
N LEU A 98 10.88 32.28 -7.57
CA LEU A 98 10.62 33.59 -8.15
C LEU A 98 11.23 33.58 -9.56
N ALA A 99 10.39 33.68 -10.58
CA ALA A 99 10.86 33.87 -11.94
C ALA A 99 11.76 35.11 -11.92
N GLU A 100 13.05 34.92 -12.19
CA GLU A 100 13.94 36.03 -12.54
C GLU A 100 13.40 36.61 -13.84
N GLY A 101 12.56 37.63 -13.70
CA GLY A 101 12.14 38.50 -14.78
C GLY A 101 13.34 39.22 -15.35
N GLU A 102 13.60 38.95 -16.63
CA GLU A 102 14.09 39.92 -17.62
C GLU A 102 15.17 40.91 -17.14
N LYS A 103 16.43 40.47 -17.18
CA LYS A 103 17.53 41.38 -17.57
C LYS A 103 17.77 41.25 -19.06
N SER A 104 16.84 41.78 -19.84
CA SER A 104 17.01 42.04 -21.28
C SER A 104 16.28 43.34 -21.60
N ALA A 105 16.92 44.46 -21.27
CA ALA A 105 16.62 45.78 -21.80
C ALA A 105 17.91 46.60 -21.79
N GLU A 106 18.49 46.71 -22.99
CA GLU A 106 19.16 47.89 -23.60
C GLU A 106 20.13 48.75 -22.77
#